data_AF-A0A9X3EAN2-F1
#
_entry.id   AF-A0A9X3EAN2-F1
#
_cell.length_a   1.000
_cell.length_b   1.000
_cell.length_c   1.000
_cell.angle_alpha   90.00
_cell.angle_beta   90.00
_cell.angle_gamma   90.00
#
_symmetry.space_group_name_H-M   'P 1'
#
loop_
_entity.id
_entity.type
_entity.pdbx_description
1 polymer ?
#
loop_
_entity_poly.entity_id
_entity_poly.type
_entity_poly.pdbx_seq_one_letter_code
_entity_poly.pdbx_strand_id
1 'polypeptide(L)'
;MTLDNFLEFFTAYLLPFMGLPLLGVVVGAWLTNSFFPFQLKRREWRWDKELWAKELFFETVSRINFIADHYMKSECEERFSMSGLGLREAEEEIMRLVKELHSVGYKLKLYLNRSDAKIFDEYLCSSQLEYDAAKDSWGMWEPDDEISPVLHSENTIAGQGKIAAKVLEKFKLSS
;
A
#
# COMPACT_ATOMS: atom_id res chain seq x y z
N MET A 1 -16.31 -35.47 -63.13
CA MET A 1 -16.53 -34.79 -61.85
C MET A 1 -16.20 -33.32 -62.08
N THR A 2 -17.21 -32.46 -62.13
CA THR A 2 -17.04 -31.02 -62.39
C THR A 2 -16.45 -30.33 -61.16
N LEU A 3 -15.69 -29.25 -61.37
CA LEU A 3 -15.03 -28.49 -60.31
C LEU A 3 -16.04 -27.98 -59.26
N ASP A 4 -17.26 -27.68 -59.71
CA ASP A 4 -18.39 -27.26 -58.88
C ASP A 4 -18.87 -28.37 -57.91
N ASN A 5 -18.96 -29.62 -58.36
CA ASN A 5 -19.36 -30.75 -57.50
C ASN A 5 -18.28 -31.07 -56.45
N PHE A 6 -17.00 -30.79 -56.76
CA PHE A 6 -15.90 -30.99 -55.82
C PHE A 6 -15.89 -29.89 -54.75
N LEU A 7 -16.17 -28.64 -55.14
CA LEU A 7 -16.35 -27.51 -54.23
C LEU A 7 -17.54 -27.70 -53.30
N GLU A 8 -18.71 -28.09 -53.80
CA GLU A 8 -19.90 -28.37 -52.99
C GLU A 8 -19.63 -29.48 -51.95
N PHE A 9 -18.95 -30.55 -52.35
CA PHE A 9 -18.61 -31.64 -51.43
C PHE A 9 -17.63 -31.18 -50.33
N PHE A 10 -16.64 -30.36 -50.69
CA PHE A 10 -15.69 -29.80 -49.74
C PHE A 10 -16.37 -28.86 -48.73
N THR A 11 -17.23 -27.94 -49.20
CA THR A 11 -17.88 -26.94 -48.34
C THR A 11 -19.05 -27.50 -47.55
N ALA A 12 -19.84 -28.43 -48.10
CA ALA A 12 -21.03 -28.96 -47.44
C ALA A 12 -20.74 -30.14 -46.49
N TYR A 13 -19.67 -30.90 -46.74
CA TYR A 13 -19.36 -32.10 -45.95
C TYR A 13 -18.00 -32.02 -45.26
N LEU A 14 -16.92 -31.71 -45.97
CA LEU A 14 -15.56 -31.86 -45.43
C LEU A 14 -15.18 -30.74 -44.43
N LEU A 15 -15.52 -29.49 -44.76
CA LEU A 15 -15.30 -28.31 -43.91
C LEU A 15 -16.10 -28.35 -42.59
N PRO A 16 -17.40 -28.70 -42.58
CA PRO A 16 -18.15 -28.80 -41.32
C PRO A 16 -17.83 -30.04 -40.50
N PHE A 17 -17.51 -31.20 -41.09
CA PHE A 17 -17.19 -32.42 -40.32
C PHE A 17 -15.75 -32.48 -39.81
N MET A 18 -14.78 -31.93 -40.53
CA MET A 18 -13.37 -31.99 -40.13
C MET A 18 -12.80 -30.61 -39.80
N GLY A 19 -13.18 -29.56 -40.52
CA GLY A 19 -12.66 -28.19 -40.30
C GLY A 19 -13.15 -27.55 -39.01
N LEU A 20 -14.45 -27.62 -38.69
CA LEU A 20 -15.02 -27.04 -37.47
C LEU A 20 -14.51 -27.69 -36.17
N PRO A 21 -14.41 -29.03 -36.04
CA PRO A 21 -13.85 -29.67 -34.86
C PRO A 21 -12.35 -29.39 -34.69
N LEU A 22 -11.57 -29.38 -35.78
CA LEU A 22 -10.15 -29.02 -35.73
C LEU A 22 -9.95 -27.57 -35.27
N LEU A 23 -10.76 -26.63 -35.77
CA LEU A 23 -10.77 -25.26 -35.28
C LEU A 23 -11.13 -25.19 -33.79
N GLY A 24 -12.14 -25.94 -33.35
CA GLY A 24 -12.52 -26.04 -31.94
C GLY A 24 -11.38 -26.55 -31.05
N VAL A 25 -10.64 -27.56 -31.50
CA VAL A 25 -9.47 -28.10 -30.79
C VAL A 25 -8.30 -27.12 -30.77
N VAL A 26 -8.01 -26.44 -31.89
CA VAL A 26 -6.93 -25.44 -31.98
C VAL A 26 -7.24 -24.22 -31.11
N VAL A 27 -8.47 -23.70 -31.17
CA VAL A 27 -8.92 -22.58 -30.33
C VAL A 27 -8.97 -23.00 -28.86
N GLY A 28 -9.48 -24.20 -28.56
CA GLY A 28 -9.45 -24.77 -27.22
C GLY A 28 -8.02 -24.86 -26.68
N ALA A 29 -7.10 -25.45 -27.43
CA ALA A 29 -5.69 -25.55 -27.05
C ALA A 29 -5.03 -24.18 -26.87
N TRP A 30 -5.32 -23.20 -27.73
CA TRP A 30 -4.80 -21.83 -27.60
C TRP A 30 -5.32 -21.13 -26.34
N LEU A 31 -6.62 -21.29 -26.03
CA LEU A 31 -7.21 -20.75 -24.81
C LEU A 31 -6.55 -21.35 -23.56
N THR A 32 -6.38 -22.68 -23.53
CA THR A 32 -5.81 -23.40 -22.37
C THR A 32 -4.31 -23.16 -22.19
N ASN A 33 -3.53 -23.12 -23.27
CA ASN A 33 -2.07 -22.94 -23.18
C ASN A 33 -1.61 -21.49 -23.12
N SER A 34 -2.35 -20.55 -23.73
CA SER A 34 -1.87 -19.18 -23.90
C SER A 34 -2.74 -18.16 -23.20
N PHE A 35 -4.05 -18.21 -23.39
CA PHE A 35 -4.94 -17.15 -22.88
C PHE A 35 -5.21 -17.24 -21.38
N PHE A 36 -5.67 -18.41 -20.89
CA PHE A 36 -5.98 -18.60 -19.47
C PHE A 36 -4.75 -18.42 -18.56
N PRO A 37 -3.57 -19.01 -18.87
CA PRO A 37 -2.39 -18.83 -18.04
C PRO A 37 -1.91 -17.37 -17.99
N PHE A 38 -2.05 -16.63 -19.10
CA PHE A 38 -1.69 -15.22 -19.15
C PHE A 38 -2.64 -14.35 -18.30
N GLN A 39 -3.95 -14.63 -18.35
CA GLN A 39 -4.92 -13.94 -17.49
C GLN A 39 -4.71 -14.25 -16.01
N LEU A 40 -4.44 -15.51 -15.67
CA LEU A 40 -4.15 -15.94 -14.30
C LEU A 40 -2.88 -15.26 -13.78
N LYS A 41 -1.78 -15.29 -14.54
CA LYS A 41 -0.53 -14.58 -14.19
C LYS A 41 -0.74 -13.08 -14.02
N ARG A 42 -1.58 -12.46 -14.84
CA ARG A 42 -1.88 -11.02 -14.72
C ARG A 42 -2.69 -10.71 -13.44
N ARG A 43 -3.63 -11.59 -13.06
CA ARG A 43 -4.39 -11.46 -11.82
C ARG A 43 -3.51 -11.67 -10.60
N GLU A 44 -2.70 -12.72 -10.61
CA GLU A 44 -1.71 -13.02 -9.58
C GLU A 44 -0.76 -11.85 -9.38
N TRP A 45 -0.14 -11.34 -10.46
CA TRP A 45 0.73 -10.17 -10.39
C TRP A 45 0.03 -8.94 -9.82
N ARG A 46 -1.23 -8.68 -10.20
CA ARG A 46 -1.98 -7.55 -9.64
C ARG A 46 -2.24 -7.74 -8.15
N TRP A 47 -2.63 -8.95 -7.75
CA TRP A 47 -2.89 -9.30 -6.36
C TRP A 47 -1.63 -9.17 -5.49
N ASP A 48 -0.48 -9.65 -5.98
CA ASP A 48 0.81 -9.50 -5.29
C ASP A 48 1.17 -8.01 -5.08
N LYS A 49 0.87 -7.17 -6.07
CA LYS A 49 1.13 -5.72 -5.96
C LYS A 49 0.16 -5.01 -5.01
N GLU A 50 -1.12 -5.39 -5.04
CA GLU A 50 -2.13 -4.92 -4.09
C GLU A 50 -1.74 -5.30 -2.65
N LEU A 51 -1.35 -6.55 -2.43
CA LEU A 51 -0.92 -7.05 -1.14
C LEU A 51 0.34 -6.34 -0.65
N TRP A 52 1.38 -6.27 -1.49
CA TRP A 52 2.60 -5.53 -1.17
C TRP A 52 2.33 -4.08 -0.76
N ALA A 53 1.46 -3.38 -1.49
CA ALA A 53 1.16 -1.99 -1.18
C ALA A 53 0.43 -1.83 0.15
N LYS A 54 -0.52 -2.73 0.43
CA LYS A 54 -1.27 -2.74 1.69
C LYS A 54 -0.38 -3.09 2.88
N GLU A 55 0.45 -4.13 2.74
CA GLU A 55 1.40 -4.56 3.76
C GLU A 55 2.40 -3.46 4.09
N LEU A 56 3.04 -2.88 3.07
CA LEU A 56 4.00 -1.79 3.27
C LEU A 56 3.37 -0.62 4.02
N PHE A 57 2.19 -0.17 3.59
CA PHE A 57 1.50 0.93 4.25
C PHE A 57 1.12 0.59 5.69
N PHE A 58 0.51 -0.59 5.91
CA PHE A 58 0.10 -1.03 7.24
C PHE A 58 1.29 -1.22 8.19
N GLU A 59 2.37 -1.85 7.73
CA GLU A 59 3.59 -2.09 8.51
C GLU A 59 4.24 -0.77 8.93
N THR A 60 4.41 0.17 8.00
CA THR A 60 5.01 1.47 8.32
C THR A 60 4.19 2.25 9.33
N VAL A 61 2.86 2.33 9.14
CA VAL A 61 1.97 3.01 10.10
C VAL A 61 1.96 2.30 11.46
N SER A 62 1.99 0.97 11.47
CA SER A 62 2.07 0.18 12.71
C SER A 62 3.35 0.46 13.48
N ARG A 63 4.49 0.56 12.78
CA ARG A 63 5.78 0.93 13.38
C ARG A 63 5.76 2.33 13.97
N ILE A 64 5.22 3.31 13.26
CA ILE A 64 5.08 4.69 13.77
C ILE A 64 4.24 4.70 15.05
N ASN A 65 3.08 4.05 15.03
CA ASN A 65 2.20 3.96 16.19
C ASN A 65 2.89 3.25 17.36
N PHE A 66 3.62 2.16 17.10
CA PHE A 66 4.36 1.42 18.11
C PHE A 66 5.43 2.29 18.77
N ILE A 67 6.26 2.98 17.98
CA ILE A 67 7.33 3.84 18.50
C ILE A 67 6.72 4.96 19.35
N ALA A 68 5.71 5.64 18.84
CA ALA A 68 5.07 6.75 19.54
C ALA A 68 4.38 6.30 20.84
N ASP A 69 3.57 5.24 20.80
CA ASP A 69 2.85 4.74 21.97
C ASP A 69 3.80 4.24 23.06
N HIS A 70 4.86 3.51 22.70
CA HIS A 70 5.82 2.99 23.67
C HIS A 70 6.74 4.07 24.24
N TYR A 71 7.12 5.08 23.44
CA TYR A 71 7.86 6.24 23.93
C TYR A 71 7.00 7.05 24.93
N MET A 72 5.77 7.41 24.55
CA MET A 72 4.89 8.19 25.44
C MET A 72 4.58 7.45 26.74
N LYS A 73 4.40 6.12 26.68
CA LYS A 73 4.19 5.31 27.89
C LYS A 73 5.43 5.21 28.77
N SER A 74 6.64 5.22 28.23
CA SER A 74 7.83 5.18 29.08
C SER A 74 8.04 6.47 29.85
N GLU A 75 7.87 7.61 29.19
CA GLU A 75 8.05 8.92 29.81
C GLU A 75 6.91 9.27 30.77
N CYS A 76 5.66 8.91 30.44
CA CYS A 76 4.50 9.26 31.27
C CYS A 76 4.17 8.25 32.38
N GLU A 77 4.52 6.96 32.22
CA GLU A 77 4.15 5.92 33.19
C GLU A 77 5.35 5.34 33.97
N GLU A 78 6.56 5.91 33.82
CA GLU A 78 7.82 5.40 34.38
C GLU A 78 8.06 3.91 34.05
N ARG A 79 7.63 3.48 32.85
CA ARG A 79 7.74 2.10 32.38
C ARG A 79 8.90 1.94 31.40
N PHE A 80 9.42 0.72 31.30
CA PHE A 80 10.45 0.40 30.32
C PHE A 80 9.93 0.61 28.89
N SER A 81 10.61 1.43 28.10
CA SER A 81 10.30 1.61 26.69
C SER A 81 10.68 0.36 25.89
N MET A 82 9.70 -0.31 25.30
CA MET A 82 9.96 -1.47 24.44
C MET A 82 10.50 -1.10 23.06
N SER A 83 10.45 0.19 22.69
CA SER A 83 11.10 0.67 21.45
C SER A 83 12.61 0.78 21.62
N GLY A 84 13.09 1.00 22.86
CA GLY A 84 14.51 1.18 23.18
C GLY A 84 15.10 2.48 22.65
N LEU A 85 14.28 3.37 22.08
CA LEU A 85 14.70 4.63 21.46
C LEU A 85 14.55 5.79 22.45
N GLY A 86 15.55 6.67 22.51
CA GLY A 86 15.43 7.96 23.21
C GLY A 86 14.59 8.97 22.44
N LEU A 87 14.25 10.12 23.05
CA LEU A 87 13.38 11.17 22.46
C LEU A 87 13.76 11.52 21.01
N ARG A 88 15.02 11.91 20.80
CA ARG A 88 15.51 12.35 19.49
C ARG A 88 15.50 11.21 18.47
N GLU A 89 15.84 10.00 18.90
CA GLU A 89 15.87 8.82 18.02
C GLU A 89 14.46 8.40 17.61
N ALA A 90 13.49 8.47 18.53
CA ALA A 90 12.09 8.18 18.25
C ALA A 90 11.49 9.19 17.26
N GLU A 91 11.75 10.48 17.46
CA GLU A 91 11.32 11.53 16.53
C GLU A 91 11.95 11.35 15.13
N GLU A 92 13.28 11.17 15.06
CA GLU A 92 14.01 10.96 13.81
C GLU A 92 13.50 9.73 13.05
N GLU A 93 13.27 8.61 13.77
CA GLU A 93 12.79 7.36 13.18
C GLU A 93 11.36 7.47 12.66
N ILE A 94 10.45 8.11 13.42
CA ILE A 94 9.09 8.40 12.95
C ILE A 94 9.14 9.26 11.68
N MET A 95 9.94 10.33 11.69
CA MET A 95 10.06 11.20 10.52
C MET A 95 10.67 10.48 9.31
N ARG A 96 11.62 9.56 9.54
CA ARG A 96 12.19 8.71 8.49
C ARG A 96 11.11 7.84 7.84
N LEU A 97 10.28 7.17 8.66
CA LEU A 97 9.19 6.32 8.19
C LEU A 97 8.11 7.10 7.43
N VAL A 98 7.74 8.29 7.90
CA VAL A 98 6.82 9.20 7.20
C VAL A 98 7.39 9.61 5.84
N LYS A 99 8.65 10.06 5.80
CA LYS A 99 9.33 10.43 4.55
C LYS A 99 9.40 9.26 3.56
N GLU A 100 9.67 8.06 4.06
CA GLU A 100 9.68 6.85 3.25
C GLU A 100 8.32 6.64 2.56
N LEU A 101 7.22 6.70 3.29
CA LEU A 101 5.86 6.60 2.73
C LEU A 101 5.56 7.70 1.70
N HIS A 102 5.97 8.95 1.97
CA HIS A 102 5.84 10.03 0.98
C HIS A 102 6.62 9.73 -0.30
N SER A 103 7.84 9.20 -0.18
CA SER A 103 8.72 8.90 -1.32
C SER A 103 8.18 7.78 -2.22
N VAL A 104 7.55 6.76 -1.62
CA VAL A 104 6.97 5.63 -2.36
C VAL A 104 5.47 5.81 -2.65
N GLY A 105 4.86 6.91 -2.18
CA GLY A 105 3.42 7.10 -2.20
C GLY A 105 2.79 7.06 -3.58
N TYR A 106 3.48 7.58 -4.61
CA TYR A 106 2.97 7.49 -5.99
C TYR A 106 2.87 6.04 -6.49
N LYS A 107 3.76 5.14 -6.06
CA LYS A 107 3.71 3.71 -6.41
C LYS A 107 2.61 3.00 -5.64
N LEU A 108 2.51 3.27 -4.34
CA LEU A 108 1.48 2.70 -3.47
C LEU A 108 0.07 2.99 -4.02
N LYS A 109 -0.22 4.25 -4.39
CA LYS A 109 -1.53 4.63 -4.93
C LYS A 109 -1.94 3.89 -6.20
N LEU A 110 -0.99 3.44 -7.03
CA LEU A 110 -1.30 2.70 -8.26
C LEU A 110 -1.85 1.29 -7.98
N TYR A 111 -1.50 0.73 -6.82
CA TYR A 111 -1.82 -0.65 -6.47
C TYR A 111 -2.82 -0.75 -5.33
N LEU A 112 -3.04 0.30 -4.55
CA LEU A 112 -4.10 0.30 -3.55
C LEU A 112 -5.49 0.34 -4.23
N ASN A 113 -6.44 -0.36 -3.63
CA ASN A 113 -7.85 -0.22 -4.00
C ASN A 113 -8.35 1.21 -3.66
N ARG A 114 -9.54 1.58 -4.16
CA ARG A 114 -10.05 2.95 -4.00
C ARG A 114 -10.27 3.38 -2.54
N SER A 115 -10.68 2.47 -1.66
CA SER A 115 -10.88 2.78 -0.24
C SER A 115 -9.55 2.99 0.47
N ASP A 116 -8.60 2.10 0.25
CA ASP A 116 -7.28 2.12 0.91
C ASP A 116 -6.45 3.28 0.39
N ALA A 117 -6.55 3.62 -0.91
CA ALA A 117 -5.93 4.82 -1.48
C ALA A 117 -6.47 6.10 -0.83
N LYS A 118 -7.77 6.18 -0.51
CA LYS A 118 -8.35 7.31 0.21
C LYS A 118 -7.80 7.41 1.63
N ILE A 119 -7.69 6.29 2.35
CA ILE A 119 -7.09 6.24 3.69
C ILE A 119 -5.63 6.68 3.64
N PHE A 120 -4.88 6.23 2.62
CA PHE A 120 -3.49 6.62 2.39
C PHE A 120 -3.34 8.13 2.12
N ASP A 121 -4.21 8.71 1.29
CA ASP A 121 -4.21 10.14 1.01
C ASP A 121 -4.52 10.98 2.24
N GLU A 122 -5.52 10.55 3.03
CA GLU A 122 -5.86 11.19 4.30
C GLU A 122 -4.70 11.12 5.29
N TYR A 123 -3.98 9.99 5.35
CA TYR A 123 -2.80 9.83 6.17
C TYR A 123 -1.69 10.80 5.78
N LEU A 124 -1.28 10.82 4.49
CA LEU A 124 -0.21 11.70 4.01
C LEU A 124 -0.55 13.19 4.24
N CYS A 125 -1.81 13.57 4.02
CA CYS A 125 -2.26 14.93 4.26
C CYS A 125 -2.17 15.30 5.75
N SER A 126 -2.69 14.43 6.62
CA SER A 126 -2.68 14.67 8.07
C SER A 126 -1.25 14.71 8.63
N SER A 127 -0.40 13.80 8.19
CA SER A 127 1.00 13.71 8.62
C SER A 127 1.81 14.94 8.17
N GLN A 128 1.57 15.44 6.95
CA GLN A 128 2.18 16.68 6.45
C GLN A 128 1.72 17.90 7.23
N LEU A 129 0.41 18.02 7.53
CA LEU A 129 -0.12 19.13 8.33
C LEU A 129 0.51 19.18 9.73
N GLU A 130 0.67 18.03 10.36
CA GLU A 130 1.34 17.93 11.67
C GLU A 130 2.81 18.33 11.58
N TYR A 131 3.51 17.90 10.52
CA TYR A 131 4.89 18.29 10.28
C TYR A 131 5.03 19.79 10.03
N ASP A 132 4.14 20.39 9.24
CA ASP A 132 4.17 21.83 8.95
C ASP A 132 3.92 22.65 10.23
N ALA A 133 2.98 22.22 11.08
CA ALA A 133 2.73 22.85 12.38
C ALA A 133 3.93 22.73 13.35
N ALA A 134 4.59 21.57 13.38
CA ALA A 134 5.81 21.38 14.16
C ALA A 134 6.94 22.29 13.63
N LYS A 135 7.13 22.33 12.32
CA LYS A 135 8.13 23.20 11.69
C LYS A 135 7.91 24.69 12.02
N ASP A 136 6.66 25.16 12.00
CA ASP A 136 6.33 26.56 12.27
C ASP A 136 6.60 26.99 13.72
N SER A 137 6.58 26.04 14.66
CA SER A 137 6.87 26.29 16.08
C SER A 137 8.31 25.96 16.49
N TRP A 138 9.13 25.43 15.57
CA TRP A 138 10.52 25.08 15.85
C TRP A 138 11.40 26.32 16.05
N GLY A 139 12.16 26.35 17.15
CA GLY A 139 13.08 27.43 17.48
C GLY A 139 12.42 28.70 18.03
N MET A 140 11.12 28.66 18.33
CA MET A 140 10.36 29.79 18.86
C MET A 140 10.46 29.94 20.39
N TRP A 141 11.37 29.18 21.03
CA TRP A 141 11.62 29.19 22.46
C TRP A 141 12.75 30.16 22.84
N GLU A 142 12.77 30.57 24.11
CA GLU A 142 13.83 31.44 24.63
C GLU A 142 15.17 30.67 24.74
N PRO A 143 16.33 31.35 24.68
CA PRO A 143 17.64 30.69 24.69
C PRO A 143 17.93 29.81 25.90
N ASP A 144 17.29 30.11 27.04
CA ASP A 144 17.46 29.39 28.31
C ASP A 144 16.30 28.43 28.61
N ASP A 145 15.40 28.21 27.64
CA ASP A 145 14.26 27.31 27.78
C ASP A 145 14.63 25.89 27.36
N GLU A 146 14.95 25.06 28.36
CA GLU A 146 15.26 23.64 28.17
C GLU A 146 14.00 22.75 28.01
N ILE A 147 12.81 23.28 28.36
CA ILE A 147 11.57 22.50 28.42
C ILE A 147 10.85 22.52 27.08
N SER A 148 10.73 23.69 26.45
CA SER A 148 10.00 23.83 25.18
C SER A 148 10.52 22.94 24.05
N PRO A 149 11.83 22.74 23.85
CA PRO A 149 12.35 21.82 22.84
C PRO A 149 11.92 20.37 23.09
N VAL A 150 11.94 19.92 24.35
CA VAL A 150 11.52 18.57 24.74
C VAL A 150 10.04 18.39 24.48
N LEU A 151 9.22 19.32 24.97
CA LEU A 151 7.76 19.28 24.78
C LEU A 151 7.38 19.32 23.30
N HIS A 152 8.14 20.06 22.49
CA HIS A 152 7.96 20.12 21.05
C HIS A 152 8.15 18.75 20.39
N SER A 153 9.26 18.07 20.68
CA SER A 153 9.54 16.74 20.16
C SER A 153 8.52 15.71 20.65
N GLU A 154 8.11 15.76 21.92
CA GLU A 154 7.07 14.89 22.48
C GLU A 154 5.72 15.08 21.79
N ASN A 155 5.30 16.34 21.59
CA ASN A 155 4.07 16.65 20.88
C ASN A 155 4.11 16.16 19.43
N THR A 156 5.27 16.28 18.77
CA THR A 156 5.47 15.78 17.41
C THR A 156 5.35 14.26 17.33
N ILE A 157 5.98 13.54 18.26
CA ILE A 157 5.86 12.08 18.38
C ILE A 157 4.40 11.67 18.63
N ALA A 158 3.73 12.31 19.60
CA ALA A 158 2.36 12.02 19.96
C ALA A 158 1.38 12.32 18.81
N GLY A 159 1.58 13.43 18.09
CA GLY A 159 0.78 13.84 16.93
C GLY A 159 0.84 12.82 15.80
N GLN A 160 2.05 12.42 15.40
CA GLN A 160 2.25 11.38 14.38
C GLN A 160 1.71 10.02 14.84
N GLY A 161 1.91 9.65 16.11
CA GLY A 161 1.34 8.44 16.71
C GLY A 161 -0.19 8.42 16.63
N LYS A 162 -0.85 9.52 16.96
CA LYS A 162 -2.32 9.65 16.90
C LYS A 162 -2.85 9.53 15.47
N ILE A 163 -2.17 10.14 14.51
CA ILE A 163 -2.51 10.02 13.08
C ILE A 163 -2.39 8.56 12.64
N ALA A 164 -1.31 7.88 13.04
CA ALA A 164 -1.08 6.48 12.75
C ALA A 164 -2.15 5.57 13.39
N ALA A 165 -2.46 5.75 14.67
CA ALA A 165 -3.50 5.02 15.39
C ALA A 165 -4.87 5.10 14.68
N LYS A 166 -5.28 6.31 14.27
CA LYS A 166 -6.54 6.55 13.56
C LYS A 166 -6.61 5.79 12.23
N VAL A 167 -5.49 5.63 11.54
CA VAL A 167 -5.42 4.85 10.30
C VAL A 167 -5.53 3.35 10.59
N LEU A 168 -4.84 2.85 11.63
CA LEU A 168 -4.93 1.45 12.03
C LEU A 168 -6.35 1.04 12.46
N GLU A 169 -7.08 1.93 13.12
CA GLU A 169 -8.50 1.72 13.43
C GLU A 169 -9.35 1.57 12.17
N LYS A 170 -9.13 2.40 11.16
CA LYS A 170 -9.82 2.28 9.86
C LYS A 170 -9.49 0.97 9.15
N PHE A 171 -8.24 0.50 9.24
CA PHE A 171 -7.85 -0.80 8.71
C PHE A 171 -8.58 -1.96 9.41
N LYS A 172 -8.67 -1.94 10.74
CA LYS A 172 -9.40 -2.95 11.52
C LYS A 172 -10.90 -3.00 11.21
N LEU A 173 -11.51 -1.86 10.89
CA LEU A 173 -12.92 -1.77 10.51
C LEU A 173 -13.20 -2.18 9.05
N SER A 174 -12.15 -2.26 8.22
CA SER A 174 -12.24 -2.62 6.80
C SER A 174 -11.94 -4.09 6.49
N SER A 175 -11.50 -4.87 7.48
CA SER A 175 -11.27 -6.32 7.40
C SER A 175 -12.49 -7.11 7.86
#